data_AF-A0A1C6A9Z5-F1
#
_entry.id   AF-A0A1C6A9Z5-F1
#
_cell.length_a   1.000
_cell.length_b   1.000
_cell.length_c   1.000
_cell.angle_alpha   90.00
_cell.angle_beta   90.00
_cell.angle_gamma   90.00
#
_symmetry.space_group_name_H-M   'P 1'
#
loop_
_entity.id
_entity.type
_entity.pdbx_description
1 polymer ?
#
loop_
_entity_poly.entity_id
_entity_poly.type
_entity_poly.pdbx_seq_one_letter_code
_entity_poly.pdbx_strand_id
1 'polypeptide(L)'
;MNLRQKCKKLKQENERLKTRTVHVVYKEVGCKLTTIVVRREIPIFMRHEIPEKDLMEYIAREFAGNLLPYIKFEHIDNPNRGTTIIEGRMKVAEMGQIL
;
A
#
# COMPACT_ATOMS: atom_id res chain seq x y z
N MET A 1 -32.25 -40.29 -22.48
CA MET A 1 -31.05 -39.77 -23.18
C MET A 1 -29.84 -40.56 -22.71
N ASN A 2 -29.07 -41.18 -23.61
CA ASN A 2 -27.98 -42.08 -23.26
C ASN A 2 -26.70 -41.29 -22.89
N LEU A 3 -25.88 -41.80 -21.95
CA LEU A 3 -24.59 -41.22 -21.51
C LEU A 3 -23.70 -40.78 -22.68
N ARG A 4 -23.67 -41.59 -23.75
CA ARG A 4 -22.90 -41.31 -24.96
C ARG A 4 -23.33 -40.01 -25.66
N GLN A 5 -24.61 -39.69 -25.66
CA GLN A 5 -25.14 -38.44 -26.22
C GLN A 5 -24.79 -37.24 -25.33
N LYS A 6 -24.76 -37.42 -24.00
CA LYS A 6 -24.38 -36.38 -23.03
C LYS A 6 -22.91 -35.99 -23.20
N CYS A 7 -22.01 -36.98 -23.34
CA CYS A 7 -20.59 -36.74 -23.61
C CYS A 7 -20.36 -36.01 -24.95
N LYS A 8 -21.12 -36.34 -25.99
CA LYS A 8 -21.02 -35.68 -27.30
C LYS A 8 -21.41 -34.19 -27.22
N LYS A 9 -22.51 -33.88 -26.52
CA LYS A 9 -22.95 -32.49 -26.28
C LYS A 9 -21.94 -31.70 -25.46
N LEU A 10 -21.39 -32.29 -24.40
CA LEU A 10 -20.37 -31.64 -23.56
C LEU A 10 -19.09 -31.34 -24.33
N LYS A 11 -18.62 -32.27 -25.19
CA LYS A 11 -17.46 -32.01 -26.06
C LYS A 11 -17.73 -30.86 -27.03
N GLN A 12 -18.91 -30.82 -27.66
CA GLN A 12 -19.27 -29.73 -28.57
C GLN A 12 -19.33 -28.37 -27.87
N GLU A 13 -19.95 -28.29 -26.69
CA GLU A 13 -20.02 -27.02 -25.96
C GLU A 13 -18.64 -26.58 -25.45
N ASN A 14 -17.78 -27.52 -25.04
CA ASN A 14 -16.43 -27.20 -24.60
C ASN A 14 -15.57 -26.66 -25.75
N GLU A 15 -15.64 -27.26 -26.94
CA GLU A 15 -14.97 -26.72 -28.14
C GLU A 15 -15.53 -25.34 -28.54
N ARG A 16 -16.85 -25.14 -28.40
CA ARG A 16 -17.50 -23.83 -28.65
C ARG A 16 -17.05 -22.76 -27.64
N LEU A 17 -16.87 -23.14 -26.38
CA LEU A 17 -16.41 -22.24 -25.32
C LEU A 17 -14.91 -21.92 -25.47
N LYS A 18 -14.08 -22.86 -25.93
CA LYS A 18 -12.67 -22.59 -26.26
C LYS A 18 -12.50 -21.60 -27.40
N THR A 19 -13.39 -21.63 -28.39
CA THR A 19 -13.38 -20.66 -29.52
C THR A 19 -13.97 -19.31 -29.12
N ARG A 20 -14.77 -19.25 -28.07
CA ARG A 20 -15.18 -17.98 -27.44
C ARG A 20 -14.06 -17.51 -26.52
N THR A 21 -13.12 -16.75 -27.06
CA THR A 21 -12.20 -15.96 -26.26
C THR A 21 -13.03 -15.04 -25.37
N VAL A 22 -13.16 -15.39 -24.09
CA VAL A 22 -13.73 -14.47 -23.11
C VAL A 22 -12.69 -13.37 -22.97
N HIS A 23 -12.92 -12.23 -23.63
CA HIS A 23 -12.17 -11.02 -23.34
C HIS A 23 -12.54 -10.61 -21.92
N VAL A 24 -11.77 -11.09 -20.96
CA VAL A 24 -11.77 -10.55 -19.61
C VAL A 24 -11.19 -9.14 -19.73
N VAL A 25 -12.07 -8.17 -19.96
CA VAL A 25 -11.70 -6.76 -19.86
C VAL A 25 -11.54 -6.50 -18.38
N TYR A 26 -10.30 -6.64 -17.88
CA TYR A 26 -9.96 -6.07 -16.59
C TYR A 26 -10.21 -4.57 -16.72
N LYS A 27 -11.16 -4.04 -15.95
CA LYS A 27 -11.33 -2.60 -15.83
C LYS A 27 -10.03 -2.08 -15.23
N GLU A 28 -9.24 -1.35 -15.99
CA GLU A 28 -8.05 -0.67 -15.46
C GLU A 28 -8.53 0.31 -14.39
N VAL A 29 -8.37 -0.08 -13.12
CA VAL A 29 -8.59 0.83 -12.01
C VAL A 29 -7.28 1.60 -11.87
N GLY A 30 -7.27 2.84 -12.34
CA GLY A 30 -6.14 3.73 -12.14
C GLY A 30 -5.94 3.99 -10.65
N CYS A 31 -4.79 3.58 -10.12
CA CYS A 31 -4.36 3.93 -8.77
C CYS A 31 -3.46 5.17 -8.83
N LYS A 32 -3.77 6.20 -8.05
CA LYS A 32 -2.86 7.31 -7.82
C LYS A 32 -1.95 6.98 -6.66
N LEU A 33 -0.64 7.06 -6.85
CA LEU A 33 0.32 6.94 -5.75
C LEU A 33 0.55 8.31 -5.13
N THR A 34 0.20 8.45 -3.85
CA THR A 34 0.40 9.68 -3.06
C THR A 34 1.40 9.38 -1.94
N THR A 35 2.21 10.37 -1.55
CA THR A 35 3.11 10.24 -0.38
C THR A 35 2.54 11.04 0.78
N ILE A 36 2.26 10.38 1.89
CA ILE A 36 1.91 11.02 3.16
C ILE A 36 3.21 11.24 3.94
N VAL A 37 3.37 12.45 4.48
CA VAL A 37 4.55 12.85 5.24
C VAL A 37 4.10 13.42 6.59
N VAL A 38 4.71 12.93 7.66
CA VAL A 38 4.54 13.47 9.02
C VAL A 38 5.91 13.90 9.52
N ARG A 39 6.00 15.11 10.07
CA ARG A 39 7.23 15.70 10.62
C ARG A 39 7.00 16.12 12.05
N ARG A 40 7.96 15.84 12.92
CA ARG A 40 8.04 16.51 14.23
C ARG A 40 9.46 16.96 14.50
N GLU A 41 9.57 18.18 14.99
CA GLU A 41 10.82 18.76 15.48
C GLU A 41 10.91 18.50 16.99
N ILE A 42 12.03 17.94 17.42
CA ILE A 42 12.34 17.70 18.82
C ILE A 42 13.74 18.26 19.15
N PRO A 43 14.05 18.56 20.42
CA PRO A 43 15.42 18.88 20.82
C PRO A 43 16.40 17.74 20.54
N ILE A 44 17.65 18.04 20.16
CA ILE A 44 18.68 17.03 19.81
C ILE A 44 18.95 16.06 20.97
N PHE A 45 18.95 16.54 22.22
CA PHE A 45 19.22 15.68 23.37
C PHE A 45 18.20 14.53 23.51
N MET A 46 16.94 14.78 23.14
CA MET A 46 15.89 13.75 23.19
C MET A 46 16.15 12.59 22.23
N ARG A 47 16.90 12.79 21.14
CA ARG A 47 17.29 11.71 20.22
C ARG A 47 18.24 10.70 20.89
N HIS A 48 19.06 11.16 21.82
CA HIS A 48 20.03 10.32 22.52
C HIS A 48 19.45 9.67 23.77
N GLU A 49 18.47 10.32 24.41
CA GLU A 49 17.85 9.86 25.64
C GLU A 49 16.66 8.92 25.40
N ILE A 50 15.94 9.09 24.29
CA ILE A 50 14.75 8.30 23.97
C ILE A 50 15.13 7.20 22.96
N PRO A 51 14.76 5.93 23.20
CA PRO A 51 14.94 4.86 22.22
C PRO A 51 14.31 5.22 20.87
N GLU A 52 15.03 4.94 19.79
CA GLU A 52 14.56 5.22 18.42
C GLU A 52 13.18 4.61 18.13
N LYS A 53 12.91 3.42 18.69
CA LYS A 53 11.61 2.75 18.58
C LYS A 53 10.46 3.61 19.13
N ASP A 54 10.66 4.24 20.29
CA ASP A 54 9.61 5.03 20.93
C ASP A 54 9.35 6.34 20.16
N LEU A 55 10.42 6.91 19.58
CA LEU A 55 10.34 8.06 18.68
C LEU A 55 9.60 7.72 17.37
N MET A 56 9.89 6.57 16.78
CA MET A 56 9.19 6.08 15.58
C MET A 56 7.71 5.77 15.88
N GLU A 57 7.41 5.12 17.01
CA GLU A 57 6.04 4.86 17.45
C GLU A 57 5.28 6.17 17.68
N TYR A 58 5.93 7.20 18.22
CA TYR A 58 5.32 8.51 18.42
C TYR A 58 4.90 9.17 17.10
N ILE A 59 5.72 9.10 16.06
CA ILE A 59 5.36 9.56 14.71
C ILE A 59 4.29 8.65 14.10
N ALA A 60 4.40 7.34 14.30
CA ALA A 60 3.45 6.37 13.76
C ALA A 60 2.06 6.44 14.38
N ARG A 61 1.89 7.09 15.55
CA ARG A 61 0.57 7.39 16.13
C ARG A 61 -0.28 8.35 15.28
N GLU A 62 0.37 9.19 14.47
CA GLU A 62 -0.32 10.00 13.46
C GLU A 62 -0.83 9.15 12.29
N PHE A 63 -0.36 7.91 12.19
CA PHE A 63 -0.84 6.88 11.29
C PHE A 63 -1.60 5.80 12.08
N ALA A 64 -2.24 4.87 11.37
CA ALA A 64 -2.70 3.65 12.03
C ALA A 64 -1.47 2.81 12.42
N GLY A 65 -1.37 2.37 13.68
CA GLY A 65 -0.15 1.74 14.22
C GLY A 65 0.29 0.46 13.47
N ASN A 66 -0.64 -0.23 12.82
CA ASN A 66 -0.34 -1.36 11.93
C ASN A 66 0.42 -0.97 10.64
N LEU A 67 0.53 0.32 10.34
CA LEU A 67 1.25 0.84 9.17
C LEU A 67 2.73 1.12 9.43
N LEU A 68 3.18 1.01 10.69
CA LEU A 68 4.58 1.25 11.09
C LEU A 68 5.62 0.57 10.16
N PRO A 69 5.45 -0.71 9.73
CA PRO A 69 6.42 -1.37 8.85
C PRO A 69 6.56 -0.74 7.45
N TYR A 70 5.59 0.08 7.04
CA TYR A 70 5.54 0.72 5.72
C TYR A 70 6.00 2.18 5.74
N ILE A 71 6.28 2.73 6.93
CA ILE A 71 6.78 4.09 7.10
C ILE A 71 8.30 4.08 6.99
N LYS A 72 8.85 4.92 6.09
CA LYS A 72 10.27 5.22 6.05
C LYS A 72 10.56 6.41 6.96
N PHE A 73 11.46 6.23 7.91
CA PHE A 73 11.86 7.28 8.84
C PHE A 73 13.18 7.90 8.42
N GLU A 74 13.24 9.23 8.45
CA GLU A 74 14.44 10.02 8.21
C GLU A 74 14.66 10.99 9.38
N HIS A 75 15.93 11.22 9.71
CA HIS A 75 16.36 12.17 10.73
C HIS A 75 17.11 13.32 10.06
N ILE A 76 16.71 14.55 10.36
CA ILE A 76 17.34 15.76 9.82
C ILE A 76 17.77 16.63 11.01
N ASP A 77 19.07 16.57 11.32
CA ASP A 77 19.64 17.36 12.42
C ASP A 77 19.81 18.82 12.00
N ASN A 78 19.38 19.73 12.87
CA ASN A 78 19.61 21.17 12.77
C ASN A 78 20.48 21.65 13.95
N PRO A 79 21.81 21.48 13.87
CA PRO A 79 22.72 21.81 14.96
C PRO A 79 22.67 23.30 15.34
N ASN A 80 22.33 24.19 14.40
CA ASN A 80 22.22 25.63 14.65
C ASN A 80 21.05 26.00 15.59
N ARG A 81 20.00 25.16 15.63
CA ARG A 81 18.83 25.36 16.49
C ARG A 81 18.79 24.41 17.68
N GLY A 82 19.74 23.47 17.78
CA GLY A 82 19.72 22.44 18.80
C GLY A 82 18.54 21.47 18.64
N THR A 83 17.99 21.33 17.43
CA THR A 83 16.82 20.50 17.14
C THR A 83 17.13 19.42 16.10
N THR A 84 16.37 18.32 16.12
CA THR A 84 16.33 17.33 15.06
C THR A 84 14.88 17.15 14.60
N ILE A 85 14.69 16.95 13.31
CA ILE A 85 13.39 16.64 12.72
C ILE A 85 13.35 15.14 12.48
N ILE A 86 12.34 14.49 13.06
CA ILE A 86 11.99 13.12 12.73
C ILE A 86 10.87 13.18 11.69
N GLU A 87 11.10 12.57 10.55
CA GLU A 87 10.15 12.54 9.45
C GLU A 87 9.76 11.10 9.10
N GLY A 88 8.46 10.81 9.11
CA GLY A 88 7.90 9.57 8.58
C GLY A 88 7.28 9.80 7.20
N ARG A 89 7.69 9.01 6.20
CA ARG A 89 7.14 9.01 4.84
C ARG A 89 6.48 7.68 4.51
N MET A 90 5.26 7.71 4.00
CA MET A 90 4.54 6.52 3.56
C MET A 90 3.94 6.75 2.16
N LYS A 91 4.09 5.79 1.26
CA LYS A 91 3.41 5.81 -0.04
C LYS A 91 2.09 5.07 0.06
N VAL A 92 1.02 5.70 -0.38
CA VAL A 92 -0.33 5.11 -0.40
C VAL A 92 -0.86 5.07 -1.83
N ALA A 93 -1.60 4.01 -2.15
CA ALA A 93 -2.34 3.91 -3.39
C ALA A 93 -3.78 4.37 -3.12
N GLU A 94 -4.17 5.47 -3.73
CA GLU A 94 -5.53 5.97 -3.73
C GLU A 94 -6.23 5.38 -4.96
N MET A 95 -7.29 4.62 -4.74
CA MET A 95 -8.18 4.23 -5.83
C MET A 95 -8.83 5.51 -6.36
N GLY A 96 -8.65 5.80 -7.66
CA GLY A 96 -9.40 6.87 -8.28
C GLY A 96 -10.89 6.57 -8.11
N GLN A 97 -11.63 7.43 -7.41
CA GLN A 97 -13.08 7.38 -7.43
C GLN A 97 -13.50 7.61 -8.89
N ILE A 98 -13.94 6.54 -9.55
CA ILE A 98 -14.70 6.65 -10.78
C ILE A 98 -16.07 7.17 -10.33
N LEU A 99 -16.27 8.49 -10.38
CA LEU A 99 -17.59 9.11 -10.33
C LEU A 99 -18.39 8.72 -11.58
#